data_AF-A0A3C1PAG4-F1
#
_entry.id   AF-A0A3C1PAG4-F1
#
_cell.length_a   1.000
_cell.length_b   1.000
_cell.length_c   1.000
_cell.angle_alpha   90.00
_cell.angle_beta   90.00
_cell.angle_gamma   90.00
#
_symmetry.space_group_name_H-M   'P 1'
#
loop_
_entity.id
_entity.type
_entity.pdbx_description
1 polymer ?
#
loop_
_entity_poly.entity_id
_entity_poly.type
_entity_poly.pdbx_seq_one_letter_code
_entity_poly.pdbx_strand_id
1 'polypeptide(L)' 'MSREKRFSMWMTEREYEKLKIYAESQCVSMAEVLRDYIKTLTPPKGGDTTSHP' A
#
# COMPACT_ATOMS: atom_id res chain seq x y z
N MET A 1 21.02 1.08 3.91
CA MET A 1 20.56 0.73 2.55
C MET A 1 19.22 0.02 2.70
N SER A 2 18.10 0.76 2.67
CA SER A 2 16.76 0.18 2.86
C SER A 2 16.37 -0.63 1.63
N ARG A 3 15.99 -1.90 1.82
CA ARG A 3 15.63 -2.81 0.73
C ARG A 3 14.32 -2.33 0.09
N GLU A 4 14.37 -1.86 -1.16
CA GLU A 4 13.16 -1.53 -1.92
C GLU A 4 12.41 -2.83 -2.25
N LYS A 5 11.24 -3.02 -1.63
CA LYS A 5 10.37 -4.15 -1.94
C LYS A 5 9.45 -3.77 -3.08
N ARG A 6 9.79 -4.22 -4.29
CA ARG A 6 8.93 -4.07 -5.48
C ARG A 6 7.81 -5.11 -5.40
N PHE A 7 6.59 -4.69 -5.73
CA PHE A 7 5.43 -5.55 -5.87
C PHE A 7 4.71 -5.17 -7.16
N SER A 8 4.23 -6.17 -7.88
CA SER A 8 3.43 -6.01 -9.09
C SER A 8 2.05 -6.59 -8.82
N MET A 9 1.00 -5.82 -9.12
CA MET A 9 -0.39 -6.25 -8.98
C MET A 9 -1.01 -6.40 -10.35
N TRP A 10 -1.73 -7.50 -10.57
CA TRP A 10 -2.58 -7.66 -11.74
C TRP A 10 -3.89 -6.93 -11.48
N MET A 11 -4.29 -6.06 -12.41
CA MET A 11 -5.55 -5.34 -12.37
C MET A 11 -6.16 -5.29 -13.76
N THR A 12 -7.48 -5.24 -13.81
CA THR A 12 -8.18 -4.96 -15.07
C THR A 12 -8.08 -3.47 -15.41
N GLU A 13 -8.28 -3.14 -16.69
CA GLU A 13 -8.24 -1.76 -17.18
C GLU A 13 -9.26 -0.85 -16.45
N ARG A 14 -10.47 -1.37 -16.21
CA ARG A 14 -11.53 -0.63 -15.52
C ARG A 14 -11.19 -0.32 -14.06
N GLU A 15 -10.52 -1.23 -13.36
CA GLU A 15 -10.10 -0.99 -11.98
C GLU A 15 -8.94 0.00 -11.93
N TYR A 16 -8.00 -0.10 -12.89
CA TYR A 16 -6.90 0.84 -13.02
C TYR A 16 -7.40 2.27 -13.29
N GLU A 17 -8.37 2.44 -14.19
CA GLU A 17 -8.93 3.75 -14.52
C GLU A 17 -9.60 4.41 -13.30
N LYS A 18 -10.37 3.65 -12.52
CA LYS A 18 -10.97 4.14 -11.27
C LYS A 18 -9.93 4.60 -10.26
N LEU A 19 -8.87 3.81 -10.06
CA LEU A 19 -7.78 4.17 -9.15
C LEU A 19 -7.01 5.39 -9.64
N LYS A 20 -6.85 5.53 -10.96
CA LYS A 20 -6.16 6.67 -11.57
C LYS A 20 -6.93 7.97 -11.30
N ILE A 21 -8.24 7.97 -11.56
CA ILE A 21 -9.10 9.12 -11.27
C ILE A 21 -9.05 9.48 -9.78
N TYR A 22 -9.08 8.49 -8.89
CA TYR A 22 -8.94 8.71 -7.46
C TYR A 22 -7.59 9.32 -7.08
N ALA A 23 -6.49 8.78 -7.61
CA ALA A 23 -5.15 9.29 -7.36
C ALA A 23 -4.98 10.75 -7.83
N GLU A 24 -5.50 11.07 -9.02
CA GLU A 24 -5.52 12.42 -9.57
C GLU A 24 -6.37 13.37 -8.72
N SER A 25 -7.56 12.94 -8.28
CA SER A 25 -8.43 13.72 -7.39
C SER A 25 -7.79 14.04 -6.04
N GLN A 26 -6.97 13.13 -5.52
CA GLN A 26 -6.28 13.30 -4.25
C GLN A 26 -4.87 13.91 -4.41
N CYS A 27 -4.45 14.24 -5.63
CA CYS A 27 -3.11 14.72 -5.96
C CYS A 27 -1.97 13.81 -5.44
N VAL A 28 -2.19 12.50 -5.43
CA VAL A 28 -1.20 11.50 -4.97
C VAL A 28 -0.80 10.57 -6.11
N SER A 29 0.34 9.90 -5.96
CA SER A 29 0.76 8.88 -6.91
C SER A 29 -0.04 7.58 -6.75
N MET A 30 -0.23 6.83 -7.83
CA MET A 30 -0.83 5.48 -7.78
C MET A 30 -0.11 4.58 -6.76
N ALA A 31 1.20 4.71 -6.63
CA ALA A 31 1.99 3.96 -5.67
C ALA A 31 1.64 4.31 -4.21
N GLU A 32 1.25 5.54 -3.91
CA GLU A 32 0.78 5.93 -2.58
C GLU A 32 -0.58 5.36 -2.26
N VAL A 33 -1.52 5.40 -3.21
CA VAL A 33 -2.85 4.80 -3.05
C VAL A 33 -2.71 3.31 -2.71
N LEU A 34 -1.87 2.58 -3.44
CA LEU A 34 -1.61 1.17 -3.17
C LEU A 34 -0.92 0.94 -1.82
N ARG A 35 0.07 1.75 -1.47
CA ARG A 35 0.75 1.65 -0.17
C ARG A 35 -0.20 1.91 1.00
N ASP A 36 -1.05 2.91 0.88
CA ASP A 36 -2.03 3.26 1.91
C ASP A 36 -3.03 2.12 2.10
N TYR A 37 -3.56 1.57 1.01
CA TYR A 37 -4.41 0.39 1.06
C TYR A 37 -3.70 -0.83 1.68
N ILE A 38 -2.44 -1.11 1.32
CA ILE A 38 -1.68 -2.21 1.92
C ILE A 38 -1.49 -2.00 3.43
N LYS A 39 -1.31 -0.75 3.88
CA LYS A 39 -1.24 -0.43 5.32
C LYS A 39 -2.56 -0.69 6.03
N THR A 40 -3.71 -0.47 5.39
CA THR A 40 -5.01 -0.76 6.00
C THR A 40 -5.31 -2.26 6.03
N LEU A 41 -4.77 -3.03 5.08
CA LEU A 41 -4.87 -4.50 5.07
C LEU A 41 -3.98 -5.18 6.12
N THR A 42 -2.86 -4.56 6.47
CA THR A 42 -1.94 -5.11 7.46
C THR A 42 -2.42 -4.67 8.85
N PRO A 43 -2.83 -5.58 9.74
CA PRO A 43 -3.16 -5.17 11.11
C PRO A 43 -1.95 -4.43 11.68
N PRO A 44 -2.15 -3.30 12.41
CA PRO A 44 -1.06 -2.58 13.02
C PRO A 44 -0.31 -3.58 13.90
N LYS A 45 0.94 -3.88 13.54
CA LYS A 45 1.85 -4.60 14.42
C LYS A 45 2.20 -3.66 15.58
N GLY A 46 1.27 -3.54 16.52
CA GLY A 46 1.52 -3.14 17.89
C GLY A 46 1.75 -4.42 18.69
N GLY A 47 3.01 -4.67 19.02
CA GLY A 47 3.46 -5.84 19.75
C GLY A 47 4.99 -5.91 19.73
N ASP A 48 5.66 -4.81 20.07
CA ASP A 48 7.01 -4.88 20.57
C ASP A 48 6.98 -5.17 22.09
N THR A 49 7.89 -6.05 22.54
CA THR A 49 8.24 -6.44 23.92
C THR A 49 7.35 -7.45 24.69
N THR A 50 7.69 -8.74 24.60
CA THR A 50 7.67 -9.64 25.78
C THR A 50 8.87 -10.60 25.74
N SER A 51 9.73 -10.42 26.75
CA SER A 51 10.76 -11.27 27.36
C SER A 51 11.14 -12.60 26.69
N HIS A 52 12.42 -12.70 26.36
CA HIS A 52 13.15 -13.97 26.33
C HIS A 52 13.24 -14.54 27.77
N PRO A 53 13.01 -15.84 28.01
CA PRO A 53 13.53 -16.52 29.20
C PRO A 53 15.06 -16.69 29.11
#